data_AF-A0A1A0VVB8-F1
#
_entry.id   AF-A0A1A0VVB8-F1
#
_cell.length_a   1.000
_cell.length_b   1.000
_cell.length_c   1.000
_cell.angle_alpha   90.00
_cell.angle_beta   90.00
_cell.angle_gamma   90.00
#
_symmetry.space_group_name_H-M   'P 1'
#
loop_
_entity.id
_entity.type
_entity.pdbx_description
1 polymer ?
#
loop_
_entity_poly.entity_id
_entity_poly.type
_entity_poly.pdbx_seq_one_letter_code
_entity_poly.pdbx_strand_id
1 'polypeptide(L)'
;VVVEPRVGGIVRFDIDDSGSSVLITGQFLTIDRPRVLRFTWSNSDWSDPTVVSIVNVEFEPAGDGQTMMSIEHSLLPPEEFDNFHSGWTLTFGQLAARLEGAAT
;
A
#
# COMPACT_ATOMS: atom_id res chain seq x y z
N VAL A 1 4.29 3.08 12.64
CA VAL A 1 3.04 2.91 11.87
C VAL A 1 1.85 3.40 12.69
N VAL A 2 0.94 4.15 12.06
CA VAL A 2 -0.36 4.55 12.62
C VAL A 2 -1.46 4.16 11.63
N VAL A 3 -2.52 3.50 12.11
CA VAL A 3 -3.65 3.04 11.28
C VAL A 3 -4.96 3.25 12.03
N GLU A 4 -5.90 3.95 11.41
CA GLU A 4 -7.28 4.10 11.88
C GLU A 4 -8.22 3.40 10.88
N PRO A 5 -8.57 2.11 11.09
CA PRO A 5 -9.20 1.27 10.06
C PRO A 5 -10.71 1.54 9.90
N ARG A 6 -11.04 2.77 9.53
CA ARG A 6 -12.37 3.28 9.20
C ARG A 6 -12.24 4.25 8.02
N VAL A 7 -13.29 4.40 7.22
CA VAL A 7 -13.30 5.43 6.16
C VAL A 7 -13.03 6.81 6.77
N GLY A 8 -12.17 7.59 6.11
CA GLY A 8 -11.64 8.86 6.60
C GLY A 8 -10.56 8.73 7.68
N GLY A 9 -10.19 7.51 8.08
CA GLY A 9 -9.13 7.25 9.04
C GLY A 9 -7.74 7.32 8.44
N ILE A 10 -6.77 7.73 9.25
CA ILE A 10 -5.38 7.92 8.85
C ILE A 10 -4.68 6.57 8.62
N VAL A 11 -3.87 6.52 7.56
CA VAL A 11 -2.80 5.55 7.38
C VAL A 11 -1.46 6.31 7.32
N ARG A 12 -0.50 5.89 8.13
CA ARG A 12 0.83 6.53 8.20
C ARG A 12 1.94 5.52 8.42
N PHE A 13 2.99 5.65 7.62
CA PHE A 13 4.24 4.92 7.77
C PHE A 13 5.36 5.95 7.94
N ASP A 14 6.14 5.81 9.01
CA ASP A 14 7.46 6.44 9.11
C ASP A 14 8.45 5.36 8.71
N ILE A 15 9.09 5.55 7.56
CA ILE A 15 10.10 4.65 7.03
C ILE A 15 11.46 5.30 7.27
N ASP A 16 12.28 4.65 8.10
CA ASP A 16 13.67 5.03 8.31
C ASP A 16 14.57 4.03 7.58
N ASP A 17 15.34 4.49 6.61
CA ASP A 17 16.37 3.69 5.94
C ASP A 17 17.68 4.49 5.82
N SER A 18 18.72 3.98 6.48
CA SER A 18 20.13 4.34 6.25
C SER A 18 20.43 5.85 6.15
N GLY A 19 19.73 6.68 6.94
CA GLY A 19 19.92 8.14 7.00
C GLY A 19 18.90 8.97 6.22
N SER A 20 17.96 8.32 5.53
CA SER A 20 16.77 8.94 4.94
C SER A 20 15.54 8.57 5.78
N SER A 21 14.74 9.58 6.12
CA SER A 21 13.43 9.38 6.75
C SER A 21 12.35 9.78 5.76
N VAL A 22 11.49 8.83 5.40
CA VAL A 22 10.41 9.01 4.46
C VAL A 22 9.09 8.85 5.20
N LEU A 23 8.31 9.91 5.22
CA LEU A 23 6.98 9.93 5.82
C LEU A 23 5.93 9.71 4.73
N ILE A 24 5.24 8.58 4.82
CA ILE A 24 4.06 8.28 4.02
C ILE A 24 2.82 8.60 4.84
N THR A 25 1.90 9.35 4.25
CA THR A 25 0.59 9.65 4.85
C THR A 25 -0.55 9.42 3.88
N GLY A 26 -1.71 9.09 4.42
CA GLY A 26 -2.90 8.82 3.66
C GLY A 26 -4.16 8.74 4.52
N GLN A 27 -5.29 8.57 3.85
CA GLN A 27 -6.59 8.34 4.47
C GLN A 27 -7.33 7.20 3.75
N PHE A 28 -8.01 6.35 4.51
CA PHE A 28 -8.87 5.31 3.95
C PHE A 28 -10.07 5.94 3.23
N LEU A 29 -10.16 5.68 1.93
CA LEU A 29 -11.28 6.07 1.07
C LEU A 29 -12.38 5.01 1.08
N THR A 30 -12.00 3.74 1.03
CA THR A 30 -12.93 2.59 1.00
C THR A 30 -12.38 1.46 1.87
N ILE A 31 -13.26 0.88 2.69
CA ILE A 31 -13.02 -0.39 3.40
C ILE A 31 -14.27 -1.26 3.18
N ASP A 32 -14.26 -2.05 2.12
CA ASP A 32 -15.34 -2.98 1.79
C ASP A 32 -14.87 -4.41 2.05
N ARG A 33 -15.31 -5.00 3.17
CA ARG A 33 -14.77 -6.28 3.63
C ARG A 33 -15.50 -7.47 2.95
N PRO A 34 -14.77 -8.50 2.47
CA PRO A 34 -13.31 -8.65 2.42
C PRO A 34 -12.69 -8.23 1.07
N ARG A 35 -13.41 -7.45 0.25
CA ARG A 35 -13.17 -7.31 -1.19
C ARG A 35 -12.21 -6.19 -1.58
N VAL A 36 -12.32 -5.02 -0.97
CA VAL A 36 -11.63 -3.81 -1.43
C VAL A 36 -11.10 -2.99 -0.26
N LEU A 37 -9.86 -2.53 -0.40
CA LEU A 37 -9.25 -1.53 0.46
C LEU A 37 -8.66 -0.43 -0.42
N ARG A 38 -9.10 0.82 -0.22
CA ARG A 38 -8.61 1.97 -1.00
C ARG A 38 -8.22 3.11 -0.08
N PHE A 39 -7.06 3.71 -0.32
CA PHE A 39 -6.55 4.81 0.48
C PHE A 39 -5.70 5.77 -0.34
N THR A 40 -5.65 7.03 0.10
CA THR A 40 -4.72 8.00 -0.48
C THR A 40 -3.30 7.74 -0.04
N TRP A 41 -2.34 8.25 -0.82
CA TRP A 41 -0.93 8.14 -0.54
C TRP A 41 -0.20 9.41 -0.96
N SER A 42 0.50 10.01 0.00
CA SER A 42 1.44 11.12 -0.18
C SER A 42 2.77 10.73 0.44
N ASN A 43 3.87 11.13 -0.21
CA ASN A 43 5.22 10.86 0.27
C ASN A 43 5.97 12.17 0.53
N SER A 44 6.72 12.22 1.63
CA SER A 44 7.42 13.46 2.05
C SER A 44 8.61 13.83 1.18
N ASP A 45 9.10 12.90 0.36
CA ASP A 45 10.24 13.06 -0.54
C ASP A 45 9.83 13.50 -1.97
N TRP A 46 8.54 13.56 -2.25
CA TRP A 46 8.04 14.05 -3.53
C TRP A 46 8.36 15.54 -3.72
N SER A 47 8.71 15.90 -4.96
CA SER A 47 9.06 17.26 -5.34
C SER A 47 7.90 18.25 -5.11
N ASP A 48 6.67 17.81 -5.37
CA ASP A 48 5.45 18.53 -5.03
C ASP A 48 4.74 17.85 -3.83
N PRO A 49 4.76 18.47 -2.64
CA PRO A 49 4.17 17.89 -1.43
C PRO A 49 2.63 17.89 -1.45
N THR A 50 2.00 18.52 -2.44
CA THR A 50 0.54 18.54 -2.61
C THR A 50 0.03 17.37 -3.44
N VAL A 51 0.93 16.62 -4.09
CA VAL A 51 0.54 15.44 -4.86
C VAL A 51 -0.03 14.38 -3.92
N VAL A 52 -1.17 13.84 -4.33
CA VAL A 52 -1.84 12.73 -3.66
C VAL A 52 -2.17 11.68 -4.70
N SER A 53 -1.63 10.50 -4.49
CA SER A 53 -1.90 9.30 -5.28
C SER A 53 -2.91 8.39 -4.58
N ILE A 54 -3.34 7.31 -5.24
CA ILE A 54 -4.34 6.39 -4.71
C ILE A 54 -3.82 4.96 -4.85
N VAL A 55 -3.83 4.24 -3.72
CA VAL A 55 -3.63 2.80 -3.67
C VAL A 55 -5.00 2.11 -3.60
N ASN A 56 -5.27 1.22 -4.55
CA ASN A 56 -6.42 0.33 -4.58
C ASN A 56 -5.93 -1.11 -4.42
N VAL A 57 -6.48 -1.83 -3.44
CA VAL A 57 -6.17 -3.23 -3.18
C VAL A 57 -7.45 -4.03 -3.29
N GLU A 58 -7.44 -5.05 -4.13
CA GLU A 58 -8.58 -5.92 -4.39
C GLU A 58 -8.27 -7.36 -4.02
N PHE A 59 -9.29 -8.06 -3.52
CA PHE A 59 -9.22 -9.44 -3.08
C PHE A 59 -10.32 -10.26 -3.75
N GLU A 60 -9.90 -11.26 -4.51
CA GLU A 60 -10.79 -12.17 -5.23
C GLU A 60 -10.49 -13.63 -4.88
N PRO A 61 -11.48 -14.53 -4.84
CA PRO A 61 -11.22 -15.96 -4.70
C PRO A 61 -10.39 -16.49 -5.88
N ALA A 62 -9.34 -17.27 -5.60
CA ALA A 62 -8.44 -17.84 -6.60
C ALA A 62 -8.55 -19.38 -6.75
N GLY A 63 -9.64 -19.99 -6.27
CA GLY A 63 -9.76 -21.45 -6.16
C GLY A 63 -8.99 -22.01 -4.97
N ASP A 64 -9.25 -23.27 -4.60
CA ASP A 64 -8.53 -24.01 -3.52
C ASP A 64 -8.37 -23.25 -2.18
N GLY A 65 -9.36 -22.41 -1.85
CA GLY A 65 -9.31 -21.57 -0.63
C GLY A 65 -8.31 -20.42 -0.69
N GLN A 66 -7.66 -20.20 -1.83
CA GLN A 66 -6.71 -19.12 -2.07
C GLN A 66 -7.41 -17.79 -2.40
N THR A 67 -6.67 -16.69 -2.26
CA THR A 67 -7.11 -15.34 -2.62
C THR A 67 -6.12 -14.73 -3.61
N MET A 68 -6.62 -14.26 -4.75
CA MET A 68 -5.90 -13.36 -5.64
C MET A 68 -5.95 -11.97 -5.04
N MET A 69 -4.78 -11.38 -4.79
CA MET A 69 -4.63 -10.02 -4.31
C MET A 69 -4.02 -9.19 -5.44
N SER A 70 -4.69 -8.09 -5.80
CA SER A 70 -4.21 -7.16 -6.81
C SER A 70 -4.02 -5.78 -6.20
N ILE A 71 -2.98 -5.08 -6.66
CA ILE A 71 -2.76 -3.68 -6.31
C ILE A 71 -2.73 -2.82 -7.55
N GLU A 72 -3.33 -1.66 -7.45
CA GLU A 72 -3.19 -0.58 -8.41
C GLU A 72 -2.78 0.67 -7.65
N HIS A 73 -1.65 1.25 -8.04
CA HIS A 73 -1.19 2.54 -7.51
C HIS A 73 -1.32 3.58 -8.62
N SER A 74 -2.42 4.33 -8.55
CA SER A 74 -2.81 5.31 -9.57
C SER A 74 -2.48 6.74 -9.11
N LEU A 75 -2.41 7.66 -10.08
CA LEU A 75 -2.08 9.08 -9.85
C LEU A 75 -0.70 9.30 -9.20
N LEU A 76 0.24 8.39 -9.41
CA LEU A 76 1.64 8.59 -9.08
C LEU A 76 2.28 9.59 -10.05
N PRO A 77 3.26 10.39 -9.59
CA PRO A 77 4.18 11.07 -10.49
C PRO A 77 4.82 10.04 -11.45
N PRO A 78 4.86 10.27 -12.77
CA PRO A 78 5.40 9.31 -13.72
C PRO A 78 6.84 8.88 -13.43
N GLU A 79 7.66 9.79 -12.92
CA GLU A 79 9.04 9.55 -12.52
C GLU A 79 9.19 8.58 -11.33
N GLU A 80 8.14 8.41 -10.53
CA GLU A 80 8.12 7.51 -9.36
C GLU A 80 7.65 6.10 -9.70
N PHE A 81 7.22 5.84 -10.95
CA PHE A 81 6.64 4.55 -11.33
C PHE A 81 7.56 3.36 -11.01
N ASP A 82 8.81 3.38 -11.47
CA ASP A 82 9.74 2.25 -11.29
C ASP A 82 10.07 2.01 -9.80
N ASN A 83 10.16 3.10 -9.02
CA ASN A 83 10.42 3.07 -7.59
C ASN A 83 9.27 2.35 -6.85
N PHE A 84 8.04 2.81 -7.07
CA PHE A 84 6.86 2.22 -6.44
C PHE A 84 6.56 0.82 -6.96
N HIS A 85 6.78 0.54 -8.24
CA HIS A 85 6.64 -0.81 -8.80
C HIS A 85 7.57 -1.81 -8.11
N SER A 86 8.83 -1.43 -7.92
CA SER A 86 9.83 -2.25 -7.23
C SER A 86 9.50 -2.42 -5.74
N GLY A 87 9.09 -1.33 -5.07
CA GLY A 87 8.69 -1.34 -3.66
C GLY A 87 7.48 -2.24 -3.39
N TRP A 88 6.45 -2.17 -4.24
CA TRP A 88 5.30 -3.07 -4.15
C TRP A 88 5.67 -4.52 -4.38
N THR A 89 6.48 -4.81 -5.40
CA THR A 89 6.95 -6.17 -5.69
C THR A 89 7.68 -6.79 -4.50
N LEU A 90 8.58 -6.04 -3.85
CA LEU A 90 9.27 -6.48 -2.64
C LEU A 90 8.30 -6.74 -1.49
N THR A 91 7.38 -5.79 -1.24
CA THR A 91 6.39 -5.88 -0.16
C THR A 91 5.49 -7.13 -0.31
N PHE A 92 5.05 -7.45 -1.53
CA PHE A 92 4.28 -8.67 -1.79
C PHE A 92 5.10 -9.94 -1.62
N GLY A 93 6.37 -9.95 -2.03
CA GLY A 93 7.26 -11.09 -1.77
C GLY A 93 7.39 -11.38 -0.28
N GLN A 94 7.52 -10.34 0.54
CA GLN A 94 7.57 -10.47 2.00
C GLN A 94 6.24 -10.96 2.61
N LEU A 95 5.10 -10.44 2.11
CA LEU A 95 3.78 -10.89 2.54
C LEU A 95 3.55 -12.36 2.20
N ALA A 96 3.90 -12.79 0.97
CA ALA A 96 3.77 -14.17 0.53
C ALA A 96 4.58 -15.11 1.43
N ALA A 97 5.87 -14.83 1.63
CA ALA A 97 6.71 -15.62 2.53
C ALA A 97 6.16 -15.68 3.96
N ARG A 98 5.59 -14.58 4.45
CA ARG A 98 4.99 -14.51 5.79
C ARG A 98 3.71 -15.35 5.93
N LEU A 99 2.90 -15.43 4.87
CA LEU A 99 1.68 -16.25 4.82
C LEU A 99 2.00 -17.73 4.67
N GLU A 100 2.98 -18.07 3.83
CA GLU A 100 3.48 -19.45 3.69
C GLU A 100 4.07 -19.97 5.00
N GLY A 101 4.90 -19.16 5.68
CA GLY A 101 5.44 -19.50 7.00
C GLY A 101 4.43 -19.46 8.15
N ALA A 102 3.22 -18.92 7.93
CA ALA A 102 2.12 -18.99 8.90
C ALA A 102 1.23 -20.23 8.71
N ALA A 103 1.36 -20.93 7.58
CA ALA A 103 0.56 -22.10 7.24
C ALA A 103 1.15 -23.42 7.80
N THR A 104 2.25 -23.34 8.54
CA THR A 104 2.86 -24.43 9.33
C THR A 104 2.47 -24.33 10.80
#